data_AF-A0A7K0NXM4-F1
#
_entry.id   AF-A0A7K0NXM4-F1
#
_cell.length_a   1.000
_cell.length_b   1.000
_cell.length_c   1.000
_cell.angle_alpha   90.00
_cell.angle_beta   90.00
_cell.angle_gamma   90.00
#
_symmetry.space_group_name_H-M   'P 1'
#
loop_
_entity.id
_entity.type
_entity.pdbx_description
1 polymer ?
#
loop_
_entity_poly.entity_id
_entity_poly.type
_entity_poly.pdbx_seq_one_letter_code
_entity_poly.pdbx_strand_id
1 'polypeptide(L)' 'MSDAIVVANEFATVTVRKVRTRNGERLEIRSHTHDRSVRLDAIALEALTWSDALTVGEGLSTPMGPEDDVEDHR' A
#
# COMPACT_ATOMS: atom_id res chain seq x y z
N MET A 1 -19.44 -8.76 11.26
CA MET A 1 -19.16 -7.44 10.68
C MET A 1 -17.73 -7.45 10.18
N SER A 2 -17.50 -7.17 8.90
CA SER A 2 -16.14 -7.02 8.38
C SER A 2 -15.57 -5.72 8.91
N ASP A 3 -14.53 -5.81 9.74
CA ASP A 3 -13.80 -4.67 10.32
C ASP A 3 -12.88 -4.08 9.24
N ALA A 4 -13.50 -3.41 8.28
CA ALA A 4 -12.85 -2.80 7.13
C ALA A 4 -13.24 -1.33 7.08
N ILE A 5 -12.23 -0.47 6.97
CA ILE A 5 -12.42 0.97 6.75
C ILE A 5 -12.16 1.28 5.28
N VAL A 6 -12.89 2.26 4.76
CA VAL A 6 -12.68 2.79 3.40
C VAL A 6 -11.99 4.13 3.54
N VAL A 7 -10.91 4.31 2.79
CA VAL A 7 -10.17 5.56 2.68
C VAL A 7 -10.19 5.99 1.23
N ALA A 8 -10.63 7.22 0.96
CA ALA A 8 -10.80 7.74 -0.38
C ALA A 8 -10.36 9.20 -0.49
N ASN A 9 -9.82 9.56 -1.65
CA ASN A 9 -9.56 10.92 -2.08
C ASN A 9 -9.93 11.07 -3.58
N GLU A 10 -9.58 12.21 -4.19
CA GLU A 10 -9.86 12.51 -5.59
C GLU A 10 -9.09 11.64 -6.60
N PHE A 11 -8.07 10.90 -6.16
CA PHE A 11 -7.22 10.07 -7.01
C PHE A 11 -7.43 8.57 -6.81
N ALA A 12 -7.88 8.14 -5.64
CA ALA A 12 -7.94 6.74 -5.26
C ALA A 12 -9.00 6.44 -4.20
N THR A 13 -9.49 5.20 -4.22
CA THR A 13 -10.27 4.60 -3.14
C THR A 13 -9.66 3.25 -2.77
N VAL A 14 -9.37 3.07 -1.49
CA VAL A 14 -8.81 1.84 -0.94
C VAL A 14 -9.64 1.32 0.22
N THR A 15 -9.63 0.02 0.41
CA THR A 15 -10.14 -0.62 1.62
C THR A 15 -8.98 -1.09 2.47
N VAL A 16 -9.02 -0.76 3.75
CA VAL A 16 -8.05 -1.20 4.75
C VAL A 16 -8.74 -2.16 5.69
N ARG A 17 -8.17 -3.34 5.88
CA ARG A 17 -8.75 -4.37 6.76
C ARG A 17 -7.68 -5.25 7.38
N LYS A 18 -8.01 -5.84 8.52
CA LYS A 18 -7.20 -6.91 9.09
C LYS A 18 -7.46 -8.23 8.35
N VAL A 19 -6.41 -8.97 8.04
CA VAL A 19 -6.48 -10.30 7.44
C VAL A 19 -5.66 -11.30 8.23
N ARG A 20 -6.12 -12.55 8.30
CA ARG A 20 -5.38 -13.66 8.92
C ARG A 20 -4.64 -14.43 7.85
N THR A 21 -3.35 -14.65 8.08
CA THR A 21 -2.49 -15.46 7.22
C THR A 21 -1.93 -16.62 8.03
N ARG A 22 -1.25 -17.58 7.37
CA ARG A 22 -0.52 -18.65 8.06
C ARG A 22 0.55 -18.11 9.01
N ASN A 23 1.09 -16.92 8.72
CA ASN A 23 2.20 -16.30 9.45
C ASN A 23 1.71 -15.18 10.39
N GLY A 24 0.45 -15.24 10.82
CA GLY A 24 -0.16 -14.28 11.73
C GLY A 24 -1.07 -13.25 11.04
N GLU A 25 -1.47 -12.23 11.80
CA GLU A 25 -2.33 -11.14 11.31
C GLU A 25 -1.55 -10.17 10.43
N ARG A 26 -2.22 -9.58 9.44
CA ARG A 26 -1.70 -8.53 8.57
C ARG A 26 -2.73 -7.43 8.40
N LEU A 27 -2.27 -6.20 8.19
CA LEU A 27 -3.09 -5.12 7.66
C LEU A 27 -3.02 -5.16 6.13
N GLU A 28 -4.15 -5.42 5.48
CA GLU A 28 -4.24 -5.36 4.02
C GLU A 28 -4.80 -4.00 3.60
N ILE A 29 -4.12 -3.36 2.65
CA ILE A 29 -4.60 -2.19 1.92
C ILE A 29 -4.84 -2.63 0.48
N ARG A 30 -6.08 -2.52 0.00
CA ARG A 30 -6.46 -2.93 -1.36
C ARG A 30 -7.05 -1.75 -2.13
N SER A 31 -6.48 -1.46 -3.29
CA SER A 31 -7.05 -0.55 -4.27
C SER A 31 -8.04 -1.31 -5.15
N HIS A 32 -9.25 -0.77 -5.30
CA HIS A 32 -10.25 -1.36 -6.21
C HIS A 32 -10.03 -0.90 -7.66
N THR A 33 -9.47 0.29 -7.85
CA THR A 33 -9.26 0.88 -9.17
C THR A 33 -8.11 0.20 -9.92
N HIS A 34 -7.02 -0.13 -9.23
CA HIS A 34 -5.80 -0.62 -9.86
C HIS A 34 -5.54 -2.13 -9.65
N ASP A 35 -6.48 -2.85 -9.02
CA ASP A 35 -6.34 -4.25 -8.60
C ASP A 35 -4.98 -4.56 -7.93
N ARG A 36 -4.51 -3.61 -7.13
CA ARG A 36 -3.27 -3.73 -6.34
C ARG A 36 -3.60 -3.89 -4.87
N SER A 37 -2.73 -4.62 -4.16
CA SER A 37 -2.81 -4.71 -2.71
C SER A 37 -1.45 -4.85 -2.08
N VAL A 38 -1.31 -4.34 -0.86
CA VAL A 38 -0.14 -4.54 0.01
C VAL A 38 -0.60 -5.09 1.35
N ARG A 39 0.22 -5.93 1.98
CA ARG A 39 -0.01 -6.47 3.31
C ARG A 39 1.16 -6.14 4.22
N LEU A 40 0.87 -5.44 5.31
CA LEU A 40 1.85 -5.03 6.31
C LEU A 40 1.71 -5.92 7.55
N ASP A 41 2.84 -6.41 8.06
CA ASP A 41 2.89 -7.06 9.37
C ASP A 41 3.12 -6.05 10.49
N ALA A 42 3.16 -6.54 11.73
CA ALA A 42 3.34 -5.69 12.89
C ALA A 42 4.68 -4.93 12.86
N ILE A 43 5.75 -5.53 12.36
CA ILE A 43 7.08 -4.91 12.30
C ILE A 43 7.09 -3.80 11.26
N ALA A 44 6.51 -4.05 10.07
CA ALA A 44 6.37 -3.03 9.04
C ALA A 44 5.53 -1.83 9.51
N LEU A 45 4.43 -2.09 10.25
CA LEU A 45 3.60 -1.03 10.83
C LEU A 45 4.34 -0.25 11.92
N GLU A 46 5.08 -0.93 12.79
CA GLU A 46 5.93 -0.28 13.78
C GLU A 46 6.96 0.62 13.09
N ALA A 47 7.67 0.12 12.09
CA ALA A 47 8.65 0.90 11.32
C ALA A 47 8.06 2.19 10.74
N LEU A 48 6.81 2.17 10.26
CA LEU A 48 6.12 3.38 9.78
C LEU A 48 5.92 4.43 10.89
N THR A 49 5.76 4.03 12.15
CA THR A 49 5.61 4.97 13.27
C THR A 49 6.90 5.67 13.69
N TRP A 50 8.06 5.07 13.35
CA TRP A 50 9.39 5.66 13.59
C TRP A 50 9.91 6.45 12.39
N SER A 51 9.25 6.32 11.23
CA SER A 51 9.69 6.94 9.99
C SER A 51 9.25 8.40 9.93
N ASP A 52 10.13 9.27 9.46
CA ASP A 52 9.77 10.66 9.15
C ASP A 52 8.80 10.71 7.96
N ALA A 53 7.86 11.66 7.98
CA ALA A 53 6.85 11.80 6.94
C ALA A 53 7.47 12.10 5.56
N LEU A 54 8.60 12.81 5.52
CA LEU A 54 9.33 13.10 4.28
C LEU A 54 9.87 11.80 3.67
N THR A 55 10.50 10.94 4.48
CA THR A 55 11.04 9.65 4.03
C THR A 55 9.96 8.72 3.47
N VAL A 56 8.80 8.66 4.14
CA VAL A 56 7.66 7.91 3.61
C VAL A 56 7.16 8.52 2.29
N GLY A 57 7.11 9.85 2.22
CA GLY A 57 6.70 10.59 1.02
C GLY A 57 7.62 10.34 -0.18
N GLU A 58 8.94 10.27 0.02
CA GLU A 58 9.90 9.98 -1.06
C GLU A 58 9.58 8.66 -1.76
N GLY A 59 9.23 7.61 -1.00
CA GLY A 59 8.83 6.30 -1.54
C GLY A 59 7.50 6.32 -2.32
N LEU A 60 6.73 7.40 -2.22
CA LEU A 60 5.48 7.61 -2.95
C LEU A 60 5.64 8.53 -4.16
N SER A 61 6.85 8.98 -4.49
CA SER A 61 7.11 9.88 -5.62
C SER A 61 6.80 9.25 -6.98
N THR A 62 6.86 7.92 -7.06
CA THR A 62 6.47 7.12 -8.24
C THR A 62 5.34 6.16 -7.85
N PRO A 63 4.11 6.67 -7.66
CA PRO A 63 3.01 5.90 -7.07
C PRO A 63 2.57 4.69 -7.90
N MET A 64 2.89 4.68 -9.20
CA MET A 64 2.60 3.57 -10.12
C MET A 64 3.79 2.61 -10.32
N GLY A 65 4.90 2.82 -9.60
CA GLY A 65 6.17 2.15 -9.84
C GLY A 65 7.03 2.92 -10.84
N PRO A 66 8.25 2.42 -11.14
CA PRO A 66 9.06 2.98 -12.21
C PRO A 66 8.26 2.96 -13.51
N GLU A 67 8.34 4.04 -14.29
CA GLU A 67 7.88 4.03 -15.67
C GLU A 67 8.67 2.92 -16.36
N ASP A 68 7.99 1.96 -17.00
CA ASP A 68 8.70 0.99 -17.82
C ASP A 68 9.49 1.81 -18.85
N ASP A 69 10.82 1.85 -18.70
CA ASP A 69 11.71 2.30 -19.76
C ASP A 69 11.40 1.38 -20.94
N VAL A 70 10.53 1.84 -21.84
CA VAL A 70 10.38 1.27 -23.17
C VAL A 70 11.73 1.47 -23.85
N GLU A 71 12.66 0.55 -23.59
CA GLU A 71 13.84 0.36 -24.43
C GLU A 71 13.29 0.09 -25.84
N ASP A 72 13.34 1.12 -26.68
CA ASP A 72 13.17 1.06 -28.13
C ASP A 72 14.23 0.08 -28.67
N HIS A 73 13.96 -1.21 -28.56
CA HIS A 73 14.68 -2.28 -29.24
C HIS A 73 14.34 -2.17 -30.74
N ARG A 74 15.00 -1.22 -31.41
CA ARG A 74 15.15 -1.19 -32.86
C ARG A 74 16.41 -1.94 -33.29
#